data_AF-A0A126R2B8-F1
#
_entry.id   AF-A0A126R2B8-F1
#
_cell.length_a   1.000
_cell.length_b   1.000
_cell.length_c   1.000
_cell.angle_alpha   90.00
_cell.angle_beta   90.00
_cell.angle_gamma   90.00
#
_symmetry.space_group_name_H-M   'P 1'
#
loop_
_entity.id
_entity.type
_entity.pdbx_description
1 polymer ?
#
loop_
_entity_poly.entity_id
_entity_poly.type
_entity_poly.pdbx_seq_one_letter_code
_entity_poly.pdbx_strand_id
1 'polypeptide(L)'
;MVPKVMIILGSASDKEIAEKSIKILEKLQIPYSLKVASAHRTHDKVKKLVIDATNLGVEVFIGIAGLAAHLPGAIAAYTHRPVIGVPVDGAIGGLDALYACVQMPFPTAVTTVGINRGDNAAILAGEIIASYDDAVKERISDLRLEYQEKVESGEKELIESIEGEFFQKDFLTGENYEKIEFKELPDTPDVIILAGSYSDMEISKNVAILLERMQIEYKLDYISPIRHAKDFESYMSKRNNAKLFIAISGLSALVAGSVVALTEKPVIGVPCSKKLDGQDALLTMANMPPGVPVGTVGIDNGRNAAIVAGEILGISNKTIEENLKWIKYENADL
;
A
#
# COMPACT_ATOMS: atom_id res chain seq x y z
N MET A 1 13.25 19.82 11.99
CA MET A 1 11.94 19.41 11.46
C MET A 1 11.59 18.07 12.11
N VAL A 2 10.34 17.89 12.54
CA VAL A 2 9.88 16.60 13.10
C VAL A 2 9.75 15.60 11.93
N PRO A 3 10.29 14.37 12.04
CA PRO A 3 10.10 13.33 11.02
C PRO A 3 8.62 12.95 10.87
N LYS A 4 8.10 12.95 9.65
CA LYS A 4 6.77 12.38 9.33
C LYS A 4 6.84 10.85 9.19
N VAL A 5 7.96 10.33 8.68
CA VAL A 5 8.18 8.88 8.48
C VAL A 5 9.30 8.36 9.38
N MET A 6 9.11 7.21 10.02
CA MET A 6 10.18 6.52 10.75
C MET A 6 10.46 5.14 10.14
N ILE A 7 11.68 4.95 9.65
CA ILE A 7 12.19 3.67 9.15
C ILE A 7 12.92 2.96 10.31
N ILE A 8 12.53 1.72 10.58
CA ILE A 8 13.19 0.87 11.58
C ILE A 8 13.68 -0.42 10.91
N LEU A 9 14.98 -0.67 11.02
CA LEU A 9 15.61 -1.90 10.52
C LEU A 9 15.82 -2.89 11.65
N GLY A 10 15.53 -4.17 11.40
CA GLY A 10 15.86 -5.26 12.32
C GLY A 10 17.36 -5.53 12.43
N SER A 11 18.10 -5.22 11.36
CA SER A 11 19.55 -5.36 11.26
C SER A 11 20.17 -4.24 10.42
N ALA A 12 21.41 -3.86 10.74
CA ALA A 12 22.16 -2.91 9.92
C ALA A 12 22.54 -3.49 8.54
N SER A 13 22.47 -4.80 8.36
CA SER A 13 22.63 -5.46 7.06
C SER A 13 21.58 -5.04 6.03
N ASP A 14 20.41 -4.60 6.50
CA ASP A 14 19.26 -4.30 5.64
C ASP A 14 19.33 -2.88 5.03
N LYS A 15 20.51 -2.24 5.12
CA LYS A 15 20.76 -0.85 4.72
C LYS A 15 20.40 -0.58 3.25
N GLU A 16 20.67 -1.51 2.34
CA GLU A 16 20.44 -1.30 0.91
C GLU A 16 18.94 -1.18 0.59
N ILE A 17 18.09 -1.85 1.37
CA ILE A 17 16.64 -1.75 1.25
C ILE A 17 16.17 -0.41 1.86
N ALA A 18 16.75 -0.01 3.00
CA ALA A 18 16.49 1.29 3.60
C ALA A 18 16.88 2.45 2.68
N GLU A 19 18.00 2.34 1.97
CA GLU A 19 18.48 3.33 1.00
C GLU A 19 17.47 3.52 -0.16
N LYS A 20 16.78 2.46 -0.59
CA LYS A 20 15.68 2.59 -1.56
C LYS A 20 14.54 3.45 -1.00
N SER A 21 14.14 3.23 0.25
CA SER A 21 13.12 4.06 0.91
C SER A 21 13.57 5.51 1.04
N ILE A 22 14.80 5.72 1.50
CA ILE A 22 15.40 7.05 1.69
C ILE A 22 15.40 7.83 0.38
N LYS A 23 15.85 7.21 -0.72
CA LYS A 23 15.89 7.87 -2.04
C LYS A 23 14.53 8.40 -2.47
N ILE A 24 13.47 7.64 -2.23
CA ILE A 24 12.09 8.07 -2.53
C ILE A 24 11.64 9.17 -1.57
N LEU A 25 11.87 9.04 -0.26
CA LEU A 25 11.45 10.05 0.72
C LEU A 25 12.15 11.40 0.50
N GLU A 26 13.44 11.40 0.15
CA GLU A 26 14.19 12.60 -0.26
C GLU A 26 13.54 13.26 -1.48
N LYS A 27 13.22 12.47 -2.50
CA LYS A 27 12.59 12.96 -3.73
C LYS A 27 11.20 13.55 -3.45
N LEU A 28 10.43 12.90 -2.58
CA LEU A 28 9.12 13.39 -2.13
C LEU A 28 9.23 14.49 -1.07
N GLN A 29 10.44 14.88 -0.67
CA GLN A 29 10.71 15.90 0.36
C GLN A 29 9.94 15.63 1.65
N ILE A 30 9.82 14.36 2.04
CA ILE A 30 9.14 13.92 3.25
C ILE A 30 10.18 13.75 4.36
N PRO A 31 10.09 14.47 5.49
CA PRO A 31 11.05 14.34 6.59
C PRO A 31 11.00 12.94 7.20
N TYR A 32 12.16 12.30 7.37
CA TYR A 32 12.23 10.95 7.90
C TYR A 32 13.32 10.75 8.96
N SER A 33 13.22 9.64 9.69
CA SER A 33 14.27 9.17 10.60
C SER A 33 14.54 7.69 10.38
N LEU A 34 15.81 7.28 10.46
CA LEU A 34 16.24 5.88 10.38
C LEU A 34 16.77 5.42 11.75
N LYS A 35 16.35 4.24 12.19
CA LYS A 35 16.87 3.56 13.38
C LYS A 35 17.09 2.08 13.13
N VAL A 36 18.06 1.50 13.84
CA VAL A 36 18.24 0.04 13.92
C VAL A 36 17.78 -0.43 15.29
N ALA A 37 16.76 -1.29 15.32
CA ALA A 37 16.23 -1.91 16.52
C ALA A 37 15.60 -3.26 16.16
N SER A 38 16.02 -4.32 16.87
CA SER A 38 15.56 -5.68 16.62
C SER A 38 14.40 -6.03 17.57
N ALA A 39 13.31 -6.57 17.02
CA ALA A 39 12.18 -7.06 17.80
C ALA A 39 12.56 -8.22 18.73
N HIS A 40 13.61 -8.99 18.41
CA HIS A 40 14.04 -10.15 19.21
C HIS A 40 15.17 -9.82 20.19
N ARG A 41 16.08 -8.90 19.82
CA ARG A 41 17.29 -8.61 20.61
C ARG A 41 17.21 -7.31 21.42
N THR A 42 16.40 -6.35 20.96
CA THR A 42 16.27 -5.03 21.60
C THR A 42 14.79 -4.61 21.63
N HIS A 43 13.89 -5.50 22.07
CA HIS A 43 12.44 -5.27 22.06
C HIS A 43 12.05 -3.99 22.84
N ASP A 44 12.69 -3.72 23.98
CA ASP A 44 12.41 -2.51 24.78
C ASP A 44 12.76 -1.24 24.02
N LYS A 45 13.82 -1.28 23.20
CA LYS A 45 14.18 -0.18 22.31
C LYS A 45 13.13 0.03 21.23
N VAL A 46 12.60 -1.04 20.62
CA VAL A 46 11.51 -0.95 19.63
C VAL A 46 10.29 -0.29 20.26
N LYS A 47 9.82 -0.81 21.40
CA LYS A 47 8.67 -0.27 22.14
C LYS A 47 8.85 1.23 22.44
N LYS A 48 9.98 1.59 23.04
CA LYS A 48 10.26 2.98 23.39
C LYS A 48 10.28 3.89 22.16
N LEU A 49 11.00 3.48 21.10
CA LEU A 49 11.10 4.27 19.87
C LEU A 49 9.72 4.53 19.26
N VAL A 50 8.87 3.50 19.16
CA VAL A 50 7.57 3.62 18.49
C VAL A 50 6.61 4.50 19.30
N ILE A 51 6.54 4.32 20.62
CA ILE A 51 5.68 5.15 21.48
C ILE A 51 6.15 6.61 21.45
N ASP A 52 7.45 6.86 21.66
CA ASP A 52 8.01 8.21 21.68
C ASP A 52 7.82 8.89 20.31
N ALA A 53 8.09 8.18 19.21
CA ALA A 53 7.92 8.68 17.85
C ALA A 53 6.46 9.03 17.53
N THR A 54 5.52 8.16 17.92
CA THR A 54 4.08 8.40 17.73
C THR A 54 3.64 9.67 18.46
N ASN A 55 4.09 9.85 19.72
CA ASN A 55 3.76 11.03 20.52
C ASN A 55 4.42 12.31 20.00
N LEU A 56 5.58 12.20 19.35
CA LEU A 56 6.31 13.32 18.77
C LEU A 56 5.79 13.72 17.37
N GLY A 57 4.83 13.00 16.80
CA GLY A 57 4.19 13.35 15.53
C GLY A 57 4.68 12.58 14.31
N VAL A 58 5.30 11.40 14.49
CA VAL A 58 5.50 10.47 13.36
C VAL A 58 4.12 9.96 12.90
N GLU A 59 3.91 10.00 11.59
CA GLU A 59 2.64 9.70 10.94
C GLU A 59 2.65 8.33 10.29
N VAL A 60 3.80 7.84 9.78
CA VAL A 60 3.92 6.51 9.14
C VAL A 60 5.20 5.80 9.59
N PHE A 61 5.11 4.49 9.86
CA PHE A 61 6.27 3.66 10.15
C PHE A 61 6.58 2.70 9.00
N ILE A 62 7.87 2.49 8.72
CA ILE A 62 8.36 1.47 7.79
C ILE A 62 9.24 0.49 8.58
N GLY A 63 8.79 -0.76 8.70
CA GLY A 63 9.54 -1.84 9.34
C GLY A 63 10.20 -2.74 8.29
N ILE A 64 11.52 -2.87 8.34
CA ILE A 64 12.29 -3.70 7.41
C ILE A 64 12.91 -4.86 8.18
N ALA A 65 12.53 -6.10 7.83
CA ALA A 65 13.03 -7.30 8.50
C ALA A 65 12.95 -8.54 7.61
N GLY A 66 13.91 -9.46 7.79
CA GLY A 66 13.94 -10.77 7.13
C GLY A 66 13.65 -11.92 8.09
N LEU A 67 13.62 -13.15 7.54
CA LEU A 67 13.36 -14.39 8.27
C LEU A 67 12.01 -14.33 9.01
N ALA A 68 11.98 -14.66 10.30
CA ALA A 68 10.81 -14.43 11.16
C ALA A 68 10.64 -12.92 11.42
N ALA A 69 10.14 -12.20 10.42
CA ALA A 69 10.10 -10.74 10.35
C ALA A 69 9.04 -10.12 11.28
N HIS A 70 9.22 -10.25 12.60
CA HIS A 70 8.26 -9.75 13.60
C HIS A 70 8.33 -8.24 13.83
N LEU A 71 9.28 -7.52 13.22
CA LEU A 71 9.47 -6.10 13.47
C LEU A 71 8.27 -5.24 13.06
N PRO A 72 7.68 -5.37 11.85
CA PRO A 72 6.49 -4.60 11.49
C PRO A 72 5.31 -4.86 12.42
N GLY A 73 5.04 -6.13 12.76
CA GLY A 73 3.99 -6.47 13.71
C GLY A 73 4.23 -5.91 15.12
N ALA A 74 5.48 -5.95 15.60
CA ALA A 74 5.86 -5.36 16.89
C ALA A 74 5.69 -3.83 16.89
N ILE A 75 5.97 -3.15 15.78
CA ILE A 75 5.71 -1.71 15.64
C ILE A 75 4.20 -1.46 15.70
N ALA A 76 3.41 -2.19 14.92
CA ALA A 76 1.96 -2.03 14.84
C ALA A 76 1.25 -2.24 16.18
N ALA A 77 1.81 -3.08 17.06
CA ALA A 77 1.30 -3.30 18.41
C ALA A 77 1.47 -2.08 19.35
N TYR A 78 2.39 -1.16 19.04
CA TYR A 78 2.73 -0.01 19.90
C TYR A 78 2.27 1.33 19.32
N THR A 79 1.52 1.34 18.21
CA THR A 79 1.01 2.57 17.60
C THR A 79 -0.38 2.40 16.98
N HIS A 80 -1.04 3.52 16.75
CA HIS A 80 -2.28 3.65 15.97
C HIS A 80 -2.01 4.35 14.62
N ARG A 81 -0.73 4.51 14.26
CA ARG A 81 -0.27 5.03 12.97
C ARG A 81 -0.05 3.89 11.98
N PRO A 82 -0.22 4.11 10.66
CA PRO A 82 0.03 3.10 9.65
C PRO A 82 1.43 2.52 9.75
N VAL A 83 1.52 1.19 9.63
CA VAL A 83 2.80 0.46 9.60
C VAL A 83 2.92 -0.29 8.29
N ILE A 84 3.97 0.04 7.53
CA ILE A 84 4.33 -0.61 6.28
C ILE A 84 5.45 -1.62 6.55
N GLY A 85 5.19 -2.89 6.27
CA GLY A 85 6.17 -3.98 6.35
C GLY A 85 6.90 -4.16 5.03
N VAL A 86 8.24 -4.23 5.08
CA VAL A 86 9.11 -4.59 3.96
C VAL A 86 9.79 -5.92 4.28
N PRO A 87 9.32 -7.03 3.71
CA PRO A 87 9.97 -8.33 3.84
C PRO A 87 11.36 -8.28 3.21
N VAL A 88 12.36 -8.76 3.93
CA VAL A 88 13.72 -8.90 3.40
C VAL A 88 13.93 -10.32 2.90
N ASP A 89 14.54 -10.43 1.72
CA ASP A 89 14.95 -11.71 1.14
C ASP A 89 15.89 -12.47 2.09
N GLY A 90 15.79 -13.80 2.11
CA GLY A 90 16.38 -14.64 3.13
C GLY A 90 16.34 -16.13 2.79
N ALA A 91 16.02 -16.96 3.78
CA ALA A 91 16.23 -18.41 3.70
C ALA A 91 15.40 -19.10 2.59
N ILE A 92 14.19 -18.61 2.33
CA ILE A 92 13.27 -19.16 1.33
C ILE A 92 12.80 -18.11 0.33
N GLY A 93 13.73 -17.28 -0.15
CA GLY A 93 13.42 -16.23 -1.12
C GLY A 93 12.56 -15.11 -0.54
N GLY A 94 12.59 -14.90 0.78
CA GLY A 94 11.81 -13.88 1.49
C GLY A 94 10.34 -14.22 1.75
N LEU A 95 9.87 -15.42 1.37
CA LEU A 95 8.49 -15.85 1.64
C LEU A 95 8.19 -15.99 3.13
N ASP A 96 9.17 -16.41 3.92
CA ASP A 96 9.12 -16.44 5.38
C ASP A 96 8.86 -15.05 5.95
N ALA A 97 9.63 -14.06 5.51
CA ALA A 97 9.46 -12.68 5.90
C ALA A 97 8.12 -12.10 5.43
N LEU A 98 7.70 -12.44 4.20
CA LEU A 98 6.44 -11.97 3.63
C LEU A 98 5.25 -12.42 4.48
N TYR A 99 5.17 -13.72 4.78
CA TYR A 99 4.09 -14.26 5.61
C TYR A 99 4.13 -13.73 7.04
N ALA A 100 5.32 -13.55 7.61
CA ALA A 100 5.49 -12.98 8.95
C ALA A 100 5.02 -11.51 9.05
N CYS A 101 5.12 -10.74 7.96
CA CYS A 101 4.64 -9.36 7.90
C CYS A 101 3.14 -9.26 7.62
N VAL A 102 2.61 -10.07 6.69
CA VAL A 102 1.27 -9.85 6.11
C VAL A 102 0.14 -10.53 6.88
N GLN A 103 0.39 -11.70 7.47
CA GLN A 103 -0.64 -12.52 8.13
C GLN A 103 -0.89 -12.08 9.58
N MET A 104 -1.18 -10.79 9.77
CA MET A 104 -1.38 -10.22 11.09
C MET A 104 -2.78 -10.52 11.66
N PRO A 105 -2.91 -10.81 12.97
CA PRO A 105 -4.20 -10.94 13.62
C PRO A 105 -4.91 -9.59 13.75
N PHE A 106 -6.23 -9.61 13.81
CA PHE A 106 -7.03 -8.43 14.16
C PHE A 106 -6.81 -8.05 15.64
N PRO A 107 -6.79 -6.75 16.01
CA PRO A 107 -6.85 -5.54 15.18
C PRO A 107 -5.45 -4.96 14.85
N THR A 108 -4.39 -5.76 14.92
CA THR A 108 -3.03 -5.27 14.68
C THR A 108 -2.72 -5.36 13.19
N ALA A 109 -2.92 -4.30 12.43
CA ALA A 109 -2.72 -4.33 10.99
C ALA A 109 -1.29 -3.93 10.56
N VAL A 110 -0.81 -4.53 9.47
CA VAL A 110 0.41 -4.15 8.75
C VAL A 110 0.09 -4.19 7.26
N THR A 111 0.42 -3.13 6.53
CA THR A 111 0.42 -3.17 5.06
C THR A 111 1.76 -3.67 4.56
N THR A 112 1.76 -4.77 3.84
CA THR A 112 3.00 -5.41 3.37
C THR A 112 3.19 -5.15 1.89
N VAL A 113 4.36 -4.64 1.53
CA VAL A 113 4.81 -4.51 0.13
C VAL A 113 5.67 -5.71 -0.27
N GLY A 114 6.06 -5.77 -1.54
CA GLY A 114 6.87 -6.87 -2.08
C GLY A 114 8.23 -7.02 -1.40
N ILE A 115 8.82 -8.21 -1.55
CA ILE A 115 10.12 -8.53 -0.97
C ILE A 115 11.19 -7.56 -1.49
N ASN A 116 12.00 -7.01 -0.57
CA ASN A 116 13.03 -6.00 -0.80
C ASN A 116 12.55 -4.68 -1.43
N ARG A 117 11.24 -4.40 -1.42
CA ARG A 117 10.64 -3.20 -2.01
C ARG A 117 10.59 -2.00 -1.06
N GLY A 118 11.75 -1.59 -0.56
CA GLY A 118 11.88 -0.38 0.25
C GLY A 118 11.44 0.89 -0.49
N ASP A 119 11.60 0.91 -1.82
CA ASP A 119 11.06 1.93 -2.72
C ASP A 119 9.53 2.02 -2.62
N ASN A 120 8.81 0.92 -2.87
CA ASN A 120 7.35 0.92 -2.80
C ASN A 120 6.81 1.23 -1.41
N ALA A 121 7.53 0.85 -0.34
CA ALA A 121 7.15 1.24 1.01
C ALA A 121 7.18 2.76 1.22
N ALA A 122 8.20 3.43 0.67
CA ALA A 122 8.29 4.88 0.75
C ALA A 122 7.29 5.59 -0.19
N ILE A 123 6.99 5.01 -1.36
CA ILE A 123 5.93 5.52 -2.24
C ILE A 123 4.58 5.44 -1.54
N LEU A 124 4.24 4.27 -0.96
CA LEU A 124 3.00 4.09 -0.22
C LEU A 124 2.91 5.03 0.99
N ALA A 125 4.01 5.26 1.73
CA ALA A 125 4.04 6.26 2.79
C ALA A 125 3.77 7.68 2.26
N GLY A 126 4.30 8.01 1.07
CA GLY A 126 4.03 9.27 0.38
C GLY A 126 2.58 9.41 -0.06
N GLU A 127 1.97 8.35 -0.62
CA GLU A 127 0.55 8.31 -0.99
C GLU A 127 -0.35 8.52 0.24
N ILE A 128 0.02 7.92 1.39
CA ILE A 128 -0.70 8.11 2.66
C ILE A 128 -0.68 9.58 3.07
N ILE A 129 0.49 10.22 3.03
CA ILE A 129 0.62 11.65 3.38
C ILE A 129 -0.10 12.54 2.34
N ALA A 130 -0.04 12.18 1.05
CA ALA A 130 -0.72 12.87 -0.04
C ALA A 130 -2.26 12.84 0.09
N SER A 131 -2.83 12.00 0.97
CA SER A 131 -4.27 12.00 1.24
C SER A 131 -4.77 13.29 1.93
N TYR A 132 -3.87 14.07 2.54
CA TYR A 132 -4.18 15.36 3.16
C TYR A 132 -3.15 16.47 2.91
N ASP A 133 -2.02 16.18 2.25
CA ASP A 133 -0.95 17.13 1.92
C ASP A 133 -0.82 17.29 0.39
N ASP A 134 -1.41 18.37 -0.15
CA ASP A 134 -1.45 18.63 -1.60
C ASP A 134 -0.06 18.80 -2.23
N ALA A 135 0.93 19.28 -1.48
CA ALA A 135 2.29 19.42 -1.98
C ALA A 135 2.97 18.06 -2.15
N VAL A 136 2.71 17.11 -1.23
CA VAL A 136 3.17 15.72 -1.39
C VAL A 136 2.42 15.04 -2.52
N LYS A 137 1.12 15.32 -2.69
CA LYS A 137 0.31 14.81 -3.81
C LYS A 137 0.93 15.17 -5.16
N GLU A 138 1.27 16.44 -5.38
CA GLU A 138 1.92 16.88 -6.63
C GLU A 138 3.23 16.11 -6.90
N ARG A 139 4.07 15.92 -5.88
CA ARG A 139 5.33 15.17 -6.01
C ARG A 139 5.11 13.67 -6.26
N ILE A 140 4.01 13.10 -5.77
CA ILE A 140 3.62 11.73 -6.11
C ILE A 140 3.21 11.66 -7.59
N SER A 141 2.42 12.62 -8.09
CA SER A 141 2.04 12.68 -9.50
C SER A 141 3.27 12.78 -10.41
N ASP A 142 4.21 13.66 -10.08
CA ASP A 142 5.49 13.79 -10.82
C ASP A 142 6.30 12.49 -10.78
N LEU A 143 6.37 11.85 -9.61
CA LEU A 143 7.07 10.56 -9.47
C LEU A 143 6.45 9.47 -10.36
N ARG A 144 5.12 9.44 -10.50
CA ARG A 144 4.43 8.47 -11.36
C ARG A 144 4.71 8.73 -12.84
N LEU A 145 4.72 9.99 -13.27
CA LEU A 145 5.11 10.36 -14.64
C LEU A 145 6.54 9.96 -14.95
N GLU A 146 7.48 10.16 -14.02
CA GLU A 146 8.87 9.73 -14.25
C GLU A 146 9.02 8.21 -14.41
N TYR A 147 8.20 7.40 -13.73
CA TYR A 147 8.19 5.95 -13.96
C TYR A 147 7.69 5.60 -15.36
N GLN A 148 6.69 6.33 -15.87
CA GLN A 148 6.19 6.16 -17.24
C GLN A 148 7.27 6.55 -18.27
N GLU A 149 7.86 7.74 -18.13
CA GLU A 149 8.92 8.23 -19.01
C GLU A 149 10.12 7.27 -19.06
N LYS A 150 10.45 6.64 -17.93
CA LYS A 150 11.52 5.64 -17.87
C LYS A 150 11.20 4.37 -18.68
N VAL A 151 9.94 3.95 -18.75
CA VAL A 151 9.52 2.82 -19.59
C VAL A 151 9.65 3.19 -21.06
N GLU A 152 9.16 4.38 -21.43
CA GLU A 152 9.22 4.90 -22.81
C GLU A 152 10.69 5.07 -23.28
N SER A 153 11.57 5.62 -22.43
CA SER A 153 12.99 5.74 -22.76
C SER A 153 13.66 4.37 -22.88
N GLY A 154 13.33 3.44 -21.98
CA GLY A 154 13.87 2.08 -22.00
C GLY A 154 13.42 1.29 -23.24
N GLU A 155 12.18 1.47 -23.68
CA GLU A 155 11.68 0.91 -24.93
C GLU A 155 12.49 1.43 -26.12
N LYS A 156 12.66 2.75 -26.22
CA LYS A 156 13.43 3.37 -27.32
C LYS A 156 14.85 2.83 -27.40
N GLU A 157 15.57 2.80 -26.27
CA GLU A 157 16.94 2.27 -26.20
C GLU A 157 16.99 0.78 -26.61
N LEU A 158 16.01 -0.02 -26.16
CA LEU A 158 15.93 -1.44 -26.50
C LEU A 158 15.68 -1.65 -28.00
N ILE A 159 14.71 -0.96 -28.59
CA ILE A 159 14.36 -1.06 -30.02
C ILE A 159 15.55 -0.66 -30.90
N GLU A 160 16.29 0.39 -30.52
CA GLU A 160 17.49 0.83 -31.24
C GLU A 160 18.57 -0.26 -31.22
N SER A 161 18.74 -0.97 -30.09
CA SER A 161 19.77 -2.00 -29.91
C SER A 161 19.53 -3.33 -30.64
N ILE A 162 18.30 -3.60 -31.08
CA ILE A 162 17.93 -4.87 -31.72
C ILE A 162 18.06 -4.76 -33.24
N GLU A 163 18.82 -5.68 -33.83
CA GLU A 163 18.84 -5.93 -35.28
C GLU A 163 18.09 -7.25 -35.55
N GLY A 164 17.15 -7.23 -36.49
CA GLY A 164 16.39 -8.42 -36.85
C GLY A 164 15.69 -8.26 -38.19
N GLU A 165 15.85 -9.24 -39.08
CA GLU A 165 15.26 -9.24 -40.43
C GLU A 165 13.73 -9.20 -40.41
N PHE A 166 13.11 -9.71 -39.34
CA PHE A 166 11.65 -9.74 -39.15
C PHE A 166 11.14 -8.71 -38.13
N PHE A 167 12.02 -7.87 -37.56
CA PHE A 167 11.65 -6.91 -36.53
C PHE A 167 11.25 -5.56 -37.16
N GLN A 168 9.99 -5.17 -36.99
CA GLN A 168 9.49 -3.89 -37.48
C GLN A 168 9.57 -2.84 -36.36
N LYS A 169 10.58 -1.97 -36.44
CA LYS A 169 10.83 -0.92 -35.42
C LYS A 169 9.72 0.13 -35.34
N ASP A 170 9.06 0.39 -36.48
CA ASP A 170 8.12 1.50 -36.63
C ASP A 170 6.64 1.07 -36.66
N PHE A 171 6.33 -0.17 -36.25
CA PHE A 171 4.95 -0.66 -36.21
C PHE A 171 4.19 -0.06 -35.02
N LEU A 172 3.11 0.69 -35.28
CA LEU A 172 2.34 1.45 -34.29
C LEU A 172 3.13 2.54 -33.55
N THR A 173 4.18 3.09 -34.16
CA THR A 173 4.87 4.27 -33.61
C THR A 173 4.03 5.53 -33.84
N GLY A 174 3.65 6.20 -32.74
CA GLY A 174 2.84 7.41 -32.76
C GLY A 174 1.57 7.24 -31.93
N GLU A 175 1.42 8.08 -30.91
CA GLU A 175 0.34 7.96 -29.93
C GLU A 175 -0.82 8.91 -30.24
N ASN A 176 -1.96 8.33 -30.62
CA ASN A 176 -3.25 8.85 -30.21
C ASN A 176 -3.80 7.89 -29.15
N TYR A 177 -3.13 7.76 -28.01
CA TYR A 177 -3.78 7.15 -26.85
C TYR A 177 -4.82 8.16 -26.34
N GLU A 178 -6.07 7.73 -26.25
CA GLU A 178 -7.10 8.53 -25.59
C GLU A 178 -6.67 8.73 -24.13
N LYS A 179 -6.30 9.96 -23.78
CA LYS A 179 -6.04 10.30 -22.38
C LYS A 179 -7.34 10.08 -21.60
N ILE A 180 -7.25 9.34 -20.50
CA ILE A 180 -8.37 9.18 -19.58
C ILE A 180 -8.69 10.56 -19.00
N GLU A 181 -9.87 11.08 -19.31
CA GLU A 181 -10.37 12.30 -18.68
C GLU A 181 -10.86 11.99 -17.27
N PHE A 182 -10.15 12.51 -16.27
CA PHE A 182 -10.55 12.43 -14.88
C PHE A 182 -11.58 13.50 -14.57
N LYS A 183 -12.70 13.10 -13.96
CA LYS A 183 -13.76 14.00 -13.53
C LYS A 183 -14.04 13.83 -12.05
N GLU A 184 -13.99 14.93 -11.33
CA GLU A 184 -14.33 14.95 -9.91
C GLU A 184 -15.85 14.91 -9.71
N LEU A 185 -16.30 13.98 -8.85
CA LEU A 185 -17.68 13.94 -8.38
C LEU A 185 -17.72 14.49 -6.95
N PRO A 186 -18.56 15.50 -6.67
CA PRO A 186 -18.55 16.21 -5.38
C PRO A 186 -18.91 15.32 -4.19
N ASP A 187 -19.74 14.29 -4.39
CA ASP A 187 -20.17 13.36 -3.33
C ASP A 187 -19.35 12.05 -3.33
N THR A 188 -18.03 12.14 -3.55
CA THR A 188 -17.16 10.95 -3.49
C THR A 188 -16.77 10.68 -2.03
N PRO A 189 -17.07 9.49 -1.48
CA PRO A 189 -16.71 9.19 -0.10
C PRO A 189 -15.21 9.02 0.08
N ASP A 190 -14.74 9.13 1.32
CA ASP A 190 -13.32 9.01 1.67
C ASP A 190 -12.71 7.67 1.25
N VAL A 191 -13.46 6.57 1.37
CA VAL A 191 -12.99 5.21 1.04
C VAL A 191 -13.84 4.56 -0.05
N ILE A 192 -13.20 4.02 -1.08
CA ILE A 192 -13.86 3.15 -2.07
C ILE A 192 -13.42 1.71 -1.86
N ILE A 193 -14.37 0.82 -1.57
CA ILE A 193 -14.18 -0.63 -1.52
C ILE A 193 -14.55 -1.20 -2.89
N LEU A 194 -13.57 -1.75 -3.60
CA LEU A 194 -13.76 -2.40 -4.89
C LEU A 194 -13.53 -3.90 -4.78
N ALA A 195 -14.58 -4.68 -5.00
CA ALA A 195 -14.51 -6.12 -5.05
C ALA A 195 -14.64 -6.65 -6.49
N GLY A 196 -13.84 -7.64 -6.86
CA GLY A 196 -13.86 -8.20 -8.22
C GLY A 196 -15.09 -9.06 -8.54
N SER A 197 -15.78 -9.55 -7.50
CA SER A 197 -16.91 -10.47 -7.61
C SER A 197 -17.78 -10.47 -6.35
N TYR A 198 -19.08 -10.72 -6.52
CA TYR A 198 -20.03 -10.89 -5.41
C TYR A 198 -19.71 -12.06 -4.48
N SER A 199 -18.91 -13.03 -4.95
CA SER A 199 -18.41 -14.12 -4.12
C SER A 199 -17.53 -13.64 -2.95
N ASP A 200 -16.98 -12.42 -3.03
CA ASP A 200 -16.12 -11.83 -2.00
C ASP A 200 -16.91 -10.93 -1.01
N MET A 201 -18.25 -10.97 -1.08
CA MET A 201 -19.14 -10.06 -0.36
C MET A 201 -18.98 -10.11 1.16
N GLU A 202 -18.68 -11.27 1.75
CA GLU A 202 -18.50 -11.38 3.20
C GLU A 202 -17.30 -10.56 3.69
N ILE A 203 -16.18 -10.64 2.96
CA ILE A 203 -14.97 -9.86 3.26
C ILE A 203 -15.27 -8.36 3.10
N SER A 204 -15.95 -7.98 2.01
CA SER A 204 -16.36 -6.58 1.77
C SER A 204 -17.30 -6.04 2.86
N LYS A 205 -18.22 -6.86 3.36
CA LYS A 205 -19.13 -6.49 4.47
C LYS A 205 -18.36 -6.28 5.77
N ASN A 206 -17.38 -7.13 6.06
CA ASN A 206 -16.54 -6.97 7.25
C ASN A 206 -15.76 -5.66 7.22
N VAL A 207 -15.27 -5.24 6.05
CA VAL A 207 -14.65 -3.91 5.85
C VAL A 207 -15.66 -2.82 6.16
N ALA A 208 -16.82 -2.85 5.49
CA ALA A 208 -17.88 -1.84 5.62
C ALA A 208 -18.34 -1.65 7.07
N ILE A 209 -18.60 -2.73 7.80
CA ILE A 209 -19.04 -2.68 9.21
C ILE A 209 -18.02 -1.97 10.10
N LEU A 210 -16.71 -2.21 9.88
CA LEU A 210 -15.69 -1.53 10.67
C LEU A 210 -15.51 -0.06 10.27
N LEU A 211 -15.61 0.28 8.98
CA LEU A 211 -15.60 1.68 8.53
C LEU A 211 -16.76 2.47 9.14
N GLU A 212 -17.98 1.89 9.19
CA GLU A 212 -19.14 2.51 9.85
C GLU A 212 -18.89 2.79 11.33
N ARG A 213 -18.28 1.84 12.04
CA ARG A 213 -17.93 2.00 13.46
C ARG A 213 -16.89 3.10 13.68
N MET A 214 -16.00 3.32 12.72
CA MET A 214 -15.04 4.41 12.75
C MET A 214 -15.60 5.75 12.25
N GLN A 215 -16.87 5.77 11.79
CA GLN A 215 -17.52 6.92 11.16
C GLN A 215 -16.78 7.38 9.89
N ILE A 216 -16.29 6.42 9.11
CA ILE A 216 -15.66 6.67 7.81
C ILE A 216 -16.69 6.51 6.70
N GLU A 217 -16.87 7.54 5.88
CA GLU A 217 -17.69 7.46 4.68
C GLU A 217 -17.06 6.52 3.67
N TYR A 218 -17.86 5.59 3.15
CA TYR A 218 -17.38 4.62 2.18
C TYR A 218 -18.41 4.34 1.09
N LYS A 219 -17.93 3.80 -0.03
CA LYS A 219 -18.77 3.17 -1.05
C LYS A 219 -18.23 1.79 -1.37
N LEU A 220 -19.13 0.82 -1.48
CA LEU A 220 -18.82 -0.56 -1.86
C LEU A 220 -19.41 -0.85 -3.24
N ASP A 221 -18.55 -1.20 -4.20
CA ASP A 221 -18.95 -1.61 -5.54
C ASP A 221 -18.29 -2.93 -5.96
N TYR A 222 -18.97 -3.65 -6.85
CA TYR A 222 -18.49 -4.89 -7.45
C TYR A 222 -18.24 -4.68 -8.93
N ILE A 223 -16.97 -4.60 -9.32
CA ILE A 223 -16.59 -4.34 -10.71
C ILE A 223 -15.33 -5.13 -11.07
N SER A 224 -15.39 -5.80 -12.22
CA SER A 224 -14.31 -6.67 -12.69
C SER A 224 -13.52 -5.97 -13.79
N PRO A 225 -12.23 -5.67 -13.60
CA PRO A 225 -11.41 -5.02 -14.62
C PRO A 225 -11.20 -5.90 -15.87
N ILE A 226 -11.38 -7.23 -15.74
CA ILE A 226 -11.24 -8.18 -16.86
C ILE A 226 -12.52 -8.25 -17.69
N ARG A 227 -13.65 -8.46 -17.01
CA ARG A 227 -14.94 -8.69 -17.69
C ARG A 227 -15.54 -7.39 -18.21
N HIS A 228 -15.22 -6.27 -17.58
CA HIS A 228 -15.81 -4.96 -17.83
C HIS A 228 -14.74 -3.84 -17.80
N ALA A 229 -13.66 -3.99 -18.59
CA ALA A 229 -12.51 -3.09 -18.57
C ALA A 229 -12.88 -1.61 -18.79
N LYS A 230 -13.66 -1.30 -19.82
CA LYS A 230 -14.10 0.08 -20.12
C LYS A 230 -14.94 0.69 -19.01
N ASP A 231 -15.83 -0.11 -18.40
CA ASP A 231 -16.64 0.35 -17.28
C ASP A 231 -15.78 0.59 -16.04
N PHE A 232 -14.75 -0.24 -15.83
CA PHE A 232 -13.79 -0.08 -14.74
C PHE A 232 -12.97 1.21 -14.88
N GLU A 233 -12.44 1.48 -16.07
CA GLU A 233 -11.72 2.73 -16.37
C GLU A 233 -12.63 3.95 -16.18
N SER A 234 -13.84 3.90 -16.73
CA SER A 234 -14.86 4.96 -16.59
C SER A 234 -15.31 5.15 -15.14
N TYR A 235 -15.31 4.09 -14.34
CA TYR A 235 -15.58 4.16 -12.91
C TYR A 235 -14.44 4.86 -12.17
N MET A 236 -13.20 4.42 -12.40
CA MET A 236 -12.01 4.96 -11.73
C MET A 236 -11.81 6.44 -12.05
N SER A 237 -12.00 6.84 -13.32
CA SER A 237 -11.83 8.24 -13.74
C SER A 237 -12.78 9.23 -13.05
N LYS A 238 -13.91 8.73 -12.53
CA LYS A 238 -14.94 9.51 -11.84
C LYS A 238 -14.78 9.55 -10.31
N ARG A 239 -13.80 8.84 -9.75
CA ARG A 239 -13.63 8.63 -8.30
C ARG A 239 -12.29 9.12 -7.77
N ASN A 240 -11.64 10.04 -8.49
CA ASN A 240 -10.32 10.55 -8.12
C ASN A 240 -10.30 11.34 -6.79
N ASN A 241 -11.46 11.74 -6.28
CA ASN A 241 -11.60 12.44 -4.99
C ASN A 241 -11.61 11.52 -3.77
N ALA A 242 -11.66 10.20 -3.96
CA ALA A 242 -11.45 9.26 -2.86
C ALA A 242 -10.07 9.49 -2.23
N LYS A 243 -9.98 9.30 -0.91
CA LYS A 243 -8.70 9.41 -0.19
C LYS A 243 -7.89 8.12 -0.28
N LEU A 244 -8.56 6.97 -0.34
CA LEU A 244 -7.92 5.67 -0.55
C LEU A 244 -8.89 4.62 -1.13
N PHE A 245 -8.31 3.53 -1.62
CA PHE A 245 -9.04 2.37 -2.15
C PHE A 245 -8.73 1.11 -1.33
N ILE A 246 -9.75 0.28 -1.13
CA ILE A 246 -9.62 -1.10 -0.63
C ILE A 246 -10.00 -2.03 -1.76
N ALA A 247 -9.02 -2.76 -2.29
CA ALA A 247 -9.19 -3.67 -3.42
C ALA A 247 -9.26 -5.12 -2.93
N ILE A 248 -10.43 -5.74 -3.09
CA ILE A 248 -10.74 -7.08 -2.61
C ILE A 248 -10.84 -8.02 -3.81
N SER A 249 -9.95 -9.02 -3.89
CA SER A 249 -10.04 -10.01 -4.95
C SER A 249 -9.30 -11.30 -4.62
N GLY A 250 -9.89 -12.42 -5.04
CA GLY A 250 -9.19 -13.71 -5.17
C GLY A 250 -8.69 -13.92 -6.61
N LEU A 251 -8.06 -15.08 -6.84
CA LEU A 251 -7.44 -15.45 -8.13
C LEU A 251 -6.25 -14.53 -8.45
N SER A 252 -6.07 -14.15 -9.72
CA SER A 252 -5.00 -13.28 -10.21
C SER A 252 -4.96 -11.86 -9.60
N ALA A 253 -5.79 -11.57 -8.59
CA ALA A 253 -5.83 -10.31 -7.85
C ALA A 253 -5.86 -9.02 -8.69
N LEU A 254 -6.45 -9.10 -9.89
CA LEU A 254 -6.33 -8.06 -10.89
C LEU A 254 -7.00 -6.74 -10.48
N VAL A 255 -7.92 -6.76 -9.52
CA VAL A 255 -8.54 -5.52 -9.02
C VAL A 255 -7.48 -4.60 -8.41
N ALA A 256 -6.64 -5.09 -7.51
CA ALA A 256 -5.62 -4.26 -6.86
C ALA A 256 -4.62 -3.67 -7.87
N GLY A 257 -4.15 -4.51 -8.80
CA GLY A 257 -3.26 -4.10 -9.88
C GLY A 257 -3.88 -3.05 -10.80
N SER A 258 -5.15 -3.24 -11.21
CA SER A 258 -5.85 -2.27 -12.05
C SER A 258 -6.19 -0.97 -11.34
N VAL A 259 -6.48 -1.00 -10.03
CA VAL A 259 -6.70 0.22 -9.25
C VAL A 259 -5.42 1.05 -9.18
N VAL A 260 -4.29 0.47 -8.77
CA VAL A 260 -3.02 1.23 -8.61
C VAL A 260 -2.42 1.73 -9.93
N ALA A 261 -2.83 1.13 -11.05
CA ALA A 261 -2.48 1.62 -12.38
C ALA A 261 -3.25 2.90 -12.77
N LEU A 262 -4.40 3.16 -12.14
CA LEU A 262 -5.32 4.26 -12.48
C LEU A 262 -5.47 5.29 -11.36
N THR A 263 -4.72 5.16 -10.27
CA THR A 263 -4.78 6.08 -9.15
C THR A 263 -3.44 6.27 -8.45
N GLU A 264 -3.27 7.48 -7.92
CA GLU A 264 -2.14 7.89 -7.07
C GLU A 264 -2.50 7.84 -5.58
N LYS A 265 -3.72 7.38 -5.27
CA LYS A 265 -4.20 7.21 -3.90
C LYS A 265 -3.67 5.90 -3.32
N PRO A 266 -3.49 5.81 -2.00
CA PRO A 266 -3.16 4.55 -1.35
C PRO A 266 -4.14 3.45 -1.72
N VAL A 267 -3.61 2.28 -2.09
CA VAL A 267 -4.41 1.08 -2.37
C VAL A 267 -4.08 0.00 -1.35
N ILE A 268 -5.09 -0.44 -0.61
CA ILE A 268 -5.01 -1.57 0.32
C ILE A 268 -5.51 -2.82 -0.38
N GLY A 269 -4.65 -3.81 -0.56
CA GLY A 269 -5.00 -5.10 -1.17
C GLY A 269 -5.49 -6.09 -0.12
N VAL A 270 -6.66 -6.69 -0.34
CA VAL A 270 -7.23 -7.78 0.48
C VAL A 270 -7.34 -9.05 -0.39
N PRO A 271 -6.38 -9.97 -0.28
CA PRO A 271 -6.42 -11.21 -1.05
C PRO A 271 -7.49 -12.14 -0.50
N CYS A 272 -8.30 -12.75 -1.38
CA CYS A 272 -9.34 -13.69 -0.96
C CYS A 272 -8.93 -15.16 -1.16
N SER A 273 -9.28 -16.03 -0.21
CA SER A 273 -9.09 -17.47 -0.33
C SER A 273 -10.09 -18.07 -1.34
N LYS A 274 -9.59 -18.40 -2.54
CA LYS A 274 -10.41 -19.06 -3.59
C LYS A 274 -9.70 -20.24 -4.21
N LYS A 275 -8.53 -20.00 -4.80
CA LYS A 275 -7.64 -21.04 -5.29
C LYS A 275 -6.32 -20.92 -4.54
N LEU A 276 -5.60 -22.04 -4.43
CA LEU A 276 -4.33 -22.10 -3.69
C LEU A 276 -4.43 -21.45 -2.30
N ASP A 277 -5.58 -21.58 -1.64
CA ASP A 277 -5.88 -20.96 -0.35
C ASP A 277 -5.61 -19.44 -0.27
N GLY A 278 -5.72 -18.73 -1.41
CA GLY A 278 -5.51 -17.28 -1.52
C GLY A 278 -4.05 -16.86 -1.72
N GLN A 279 -3.12 -17.82 -1.82
CA GLN A 279 -1.70 -17.54 -2.03
C GLN A 279 -1.41 -16.89 -3.38
N ASP A 280 -2.16 -17.27 -4.42
CA ASP A 280 -2.08 -16.64 -5.73
C ASP A 280 -2.42 -15.14 -5.65
N ALA A 281 -3.50 -14.80 -4.95
CA ALA A 281 -3.92 -13.43 -4.76
C ALA A 281 -2.93 -12.64 -3.91
N LEU A 282 -2.50 -13.21 -2.77
CA LEU A 282 -1.56 -12.57 -1.85
C LEU A 282 -0.23 -12.25 -2.53
N LEU A 283 0.38 -13.24 -3.19
CA LEU A 283 1.67 -13.06 -3.85
C LEU A 283 1.58 -12.05 -5.00
N THR A 284 0.45 -12.01 -5.72
CA THR A 284 0.23 -11.04 -6.80
C THR A 284 0.05 -9.62 -6.27
N MET A 285 -0.73 -9.43 -5.20
CA MET A 285 -0.94 -8.09 -4.61
C MET A 285 0.32 -7.54 -3.94
N ALA A 286 1.08 -8.37 -3.23
CA ALA A 286 2.26 -7.89 -2.53
C ALA A 286 3.40 -7.54 -3.49
N ASN A 287 3.65 -8.37 -4.51
CA ASN A 287 4.84 -8.26 -5.37
C ASN A 287 4.68 -7.32 -6.57
N MET A 288 4.19 -6.10 -6.31
CA MET A 288 4.08 -5.07 -7.34
C MET A 288 5.46 -4.57 -7.82
N PRO A 289 5.58 -4.16 -9.10
CA PRO A 289 6.79 -3.53 -9.60
C PRO A 289 7.03 -2.16 -8.91
N PRO A 290 8.26 -1.59 -9.05
CA PRO A 290 8.53 -0.24 -8.55
C PRO A 290 7.53 0.77 -9.09
N GLY A 291 7.12 1.71 -8.25
CA GLY A 291 6.31 2.86 -8.69
C GLY A 291 4.81 2.68 -8.46
N VAL A 292 4.31 1.45 -8.31
CA VAL A 292 2.87 1.15 -8.21
C VAL A 292 2.57 0.27 -6.98
N PRO A 293 2.83 0.76 -5.75
CA PRO A 293 2.67 -0.05 -4.55
C PRO A 293 1.23 -0.45 -4.26
N VAL A 294 1.03 -1.68 -3.80
CA VAL A 294 -0.21 -2.09 -3.11
C VAL A 294 0.17 -2.49 -1.69
N GLY A 295 -0.45 -1.83 -0.70
CA GLY A 295 -0.31 -2.21 0.71
C GLY A 295 -1.16 -3.43 1.00
N THR A 296 -0.56 -4.62 1.03
CA THR A 296 -1.32 -5.87 1.13
C THR A 296 -1.52 -6.28 2.59
N VAL A 297 -2.75 -6.60 2.98
CA VAL A 297 -3.05 -7.25 4.28
C VAL A 297 -3.22 -8.76 4.11
N GLY A 298 -3.35 -9.48 5.23
CA GLY A 298 -3.49 -10.94 5.20
C GLY A 298 -4.69 -11.45 4.40
N ILE A 299 -4.64 -12.72 4.02
CA ILE A 299 -5.71 -13.41 3.28
C ILE A 299 -7.02 -13.35 4.08
N ASP A 300 -8.10 -12.99 3.38
CA ASP A 300 -9.45 -12.73 3.88
C ASP A 300 -9.56 -11.65 4.97
N ASN A 301 -8.48 -10.90 5.21
CA ASN A 301 -8.38 -9.99 6.33
C ASN A 301 -8.94 -8.59 6.03
N GLY A 302 -10.20 -8.55 5.57
CA GLY A 302 -10.92 -7.30 5.33
C GLY A 302 -11.04 -6.43 6.58
N ARG A 303 -11.07 -7.04 7.78
CA ARG A 303 -11.11 -6.28 9.04
C ARG A 303 -9.84 -5.44 9.24
N ASN A 304 -8.65 -6.03 9.04
CA ASN A 304 -7.41 -5.26 9.11
C ASN A 304 -7.29 -4.23 7.98
N ALA A 305 -7.87 -4.47 6.81
CA ALA A 305 -7.92 -3.43 5.76
C ALA A 305 -8.70 -2.18 6.22
N ALA A 306 -9.81 -2.36 6.94
CA ALA A 306 -10.53 -1.25 7.56
C ALA A 306 -9.70 -0.56 8.66
N ILE A 307 -8.98 -1.31 9.49
CA ILE A 307 -8.05 -0.74 10.49
C ILE A 307 -7.01 0.15 9.81
N VAL A 308 -6.37 -0.31 8.74
CA VAL A 308 -5.39 0.49 7.99
C VAL A 308 -6.03 1.76 7.43
N ALA A 309 -7.25 1.69 6.88
CA ALA A 309 -7.96 2.88 6.42
C ALA A 309 -8.21 3.88 7.56
N GLY A 310 -8.57 3.40 8.75
CA GLY A 310 -8.68 4.20 9.96
C GLY A 310 -7.34 4.80 10.40
N GLU A 311 -6.25 4.04 10.34
CA GLU A 311 -4.90 4.52 10.66
C GLU A 311 -4.46 5.65 9.72
N ILE A 312 -4.77 5.53 8.42
CA ILE A 312 -4.46 6.55 7.40
C ILE A 312 -5.29 7.82 7.62
N LEU A 313 -6.62 7.68 7.66
CA LEU A 313 -7.52 8.83 7.77
C LEU A 313 -7.45 9.50 9.15
N GLY A 314 -7.13 8.73 10.20
CA GLY A 314 -6.87 9.22 11.55
C GLY A 314 -5.62 10.09 11.69
N ILE A 315 -4.77 10.21 10.65
CA ILE A 315 -3.67 11.18 10.66
C ILE A 315 -4.20 12.61 10.68
N SER A 316 -5.25 12.90 9.90
CA SER A 316 -5.81 14.25 9.75
C SER A 316 -7.20 14.41 10.38
N ASN A 317 -7.83 13.33 10.84
CA ASN A 317 -9.15 13.34 11.46
C ASN A 317 -9.14 12.75 12.87
N LYS A 318 -9.29 13.62 13.87
CA LYS A 318 -9.25 13.25 15.29
C LYS A 318 -10.40 12.32 15.71
N THR A 319 -11.59 12.48 15.14
CA THR A 319 -12.73 11.60 15.46
C THR A 319 -12.45 10.17 15.00
N ILE A 320 -11.92 10.02 13.78
CA ILE A 320 -11.51 8.70 13.27
C ILE A 320 -10.38 8.12 14.14
N GLU A 321 -9.40 8.94 14.53
CA GLU A 321 -8.30 8.51 15.40
C GLU A 321 -8.79 7.99 16.77
N GLU A 322 -9.74 8.69 17.40
CA GLU A 322 -10.35 8.28 18.67
C GLU A 322 -11.13 6.97 18.54
N ASN A 323 -11.98 6.84 17.49
CA ASN A 323 -12.73 5.61 17.22
C ASN A 323 -11.79 4.43 16.93
N LEU A 324 -10.73 4.65 16.16
CA LEU A 324 -9.70 3.64 15.85
C LEU A 324 -9.00 3.16 17.14
N LYS A 325 -8.58 4.09 18.00
CA LYS A 325 -7.92 3.76 19.28
C LYS A 325 -8.83 2.93 20.17
N TRP A 326 -10.13 3.26 20.22
CA TRP A 326 -11.11 2.47 20.95
C TRP A 326 -11.19 1.04 20.43
N ILE A 327 -11.26 0.84 19.10
CA ILE A 327 -11.26 -0.51 18.51
C ILE A 327 -9.95 -1.26 18.84
N LYS A 328 -8.78 -0.62 18.64
CA LYS A 328 -7.48 -1.30 18.80
C LYS A 328 -7.16 -1.65 20.26
N TYR A 329 -7.56 -0.82 21.22
CA TYR A 329 -7.08 -0.93 22.61
C TYR A 329 -8.16 -1.30 23.62
N GLU A 330 -9.43 -1.02 23.33
CA GLU A 330 -10.54 -1.27 24.26
C GLU A 330 -11.51 -2.34 23.78
N ASN A 331 -11.46 -2.73 22.49
CA ASN A 331 -12.40 -3.68 21.90
C ASN A 331 -11.76 -4.60 20.85
N ALA A 332 -10.61 -5.19 21.20
CA ALA A 332 -9.82 -6.03 20.29
C ALA A 332 -10.49 -7.37 19.92
N ASP A 333 -11.54 -7.78 20.65
CA ASP A 333 -12.26 -9.07 20.45
C ASP A 333 -13.47 -8.96 19.49
N LEU A 334 -13.63 -7.83 18.79
CA LEU A 334 -14.70 -7.60 17.79
C LEU A 334 -14.58 -8.48 16.55
#